data_AF-A0A5D0P643-F1
#
_entry.id   AF-A0A5D0P643-F1
#
_cell.length_a   1.000
_cell.length_b   1.000
_cell.length_c   1.000
_cell.angle_alpha   90.00
_cell.angle_beta   90.00
_cell.angle_gamma   90.00
#
_symmetry.space_group_name_H-M   'P 1'
#
loop_
_entity.id
_entity.type
_entity.pdbx_description
1 polymer ?
#
loop_
_entity_poly.entity_id
_entity_poly.type
_entity_poly.pdbx_seq_one_letter_code
_entity_poly.pdbx_strand_id
1 'polypeptide(L)' 'MREQTGRAVRLAVLVIAGIVVGNVLVTLLMTRDTGLGVDELIAFAGGAALGLLVEFGVFRRSGR' A
#
# COMPACT_ATOMS: atom_id res chain seq x y z
N MET A 1 18.94 -5.10 20.65
CA MET A 1 19.24 -4.31 19.43
C MET A 1 18.62 -4.89 18.15
N ARG A 2 18.78 -6.18 17.83
CA ARG A 2 18.22 -6.77 16.58
C ARG A 2 16.71 -6.59 16.38
N GLU A 3 15.93 -6.64 17.47
CA GLU A 3 14.47 -6.41 17.45
C GLU A 3 14.06 -4.97 17.12
N GLN A 4 14.82 -3.97 17.60
CA GLN A 4 14.57 -2.56 17.30
C GLN A 4 14.85 -2.25 15.83
N THR A 5 15.94 -2.82 15.29
CA THR A 5 16.28 -2.68 13.86
C THR A 5 15.19 -3.29 12.98
N GLY A 6 14.68 -4.48 13.32
CA GLY A 6 13.58 -5.11 12.58
C GLY A 6 12.29 -4.29 12.58
N ARG A 7 11.92 -3.68 13.72
CA ARG A 7 10.76 -2.76 13.78
C ARG A 7 10.97 -1.50 12.94
N ALA A 8 12.15 -0.90 12.98
CA ALA A 8 12.45 0.31 12.23
C ALA A 8 12.41 0.09 10.71
N VAL A 9 13.02 -1.01 10.24
CA VAL A 9 12.99 -1.40 8.82
C VAL A 9 11.55 -1.67 8.37
N ARG A 10 10.76 -2.38 9.18
CA ARG A 10 9.35 -2.64 8.87
C ARG A 10 8.52 -1.36 8.76
N LEU A 11 8.75 -0.40 9.66
CA LEU A 11 8.08 0.90 9.63
C LEU A 11 8.46 1.68 8.37
N ALA A 12 9.74 1.67 8.00
CA ALA A 12 10.21 2.29 6.77
C ALA A 12 9.56 1.68 5.52
N VAL A 13 9.44 0.36 5.44
CA VAL A 13 8.77 -0.33 4.32
C VAL A 13 7.30 0.08 4.21
N LEU A 14 6.56 0.10 5.33
CA LEU A 14 5.17 0.53 5.37
C LEU A 14 4.98 1.99 4.92
N VAL A 15 5.88 2.88 5.37
CA VAL A 15 5.85 4.30 4.97
C VAL A 15 6.12 4.43 3.47
N ILE A 16 7.14 3.74 2.94
CA ILE A 16 7.46 3.77 1.51
C ILE A 16 6.31 3.21 0.68
N ALA A 17 5.73 2.08 1.09
CA ALA A 17 4.59 1.47 0.41
C ALA A 17 3.39 2.44 0.38
N GLY A 18 3.08 3.08 1.51
CA GLY A 18 2.01 4.08 1.59
C GLY A 18 2.25 5.29 0.68
N ILE A 19 3.48 5.79 0.62
CA ILE A 19 3.87 6.91 -0.26
C ILE A 19 3.70 6.50 -1.73
N VAL A 20 4.19 5.32 -2.13
CA VAL A 20 4.09 4.83 -3.52
C VAL A 20 2.64 4.66 -3.92
N VAL A 21 1.84 3.96 -3.11
CA VAL A 21 0.41 3.75 -3.39
C VAL A 21 -0.35 5.07 -3.46
N GLY A 22 -0.12 5.98 -2.51
CA GLY A 22 -0.75 7.30 -2.49
C GLY A 22 -0.39 8.12 -3.71
N ASN A 23 0.88 8.11 -4.12
CA ASN A 23 1.34 8.84 -5.30
C ASN A 23 0.73 8.28 -6.59
N VAL A 24 0.64 6.96 -6.74
CA VAL A 24 -0.04 6.34 -7.90
C VAL A 24 -1.53 6.69 -7.93
N LEU A 25 -2.22 6.66 -6.78
CA LEU A 25 -3.63 7.06 -6.68
C LEU A 25 -3.85 8.52 -7.07
N VAL A 26 -3.03 9.44 -6.56
CA VAL A 26 -3.10 10.87 -6.89
C VAL A 26 -2.79 11.09 -8.36
N THR A 27 -1.79 10.38 -8.91
CA THR A 27 -1.46 10.44 -10.33
C THR A 27 -2.65 9.99 -11.17
N LEU A 28 -3.24 8.82 -10.89
CA LEU A 28 -4.42 8.32 -11.59
C LEU A 28 -5.63 9.27 -11.50
N LEU A 29 -5.80 9.97 -10.38
CA LEU A 29 -6.85 10.98 -10.20
C LEU A 29 -6.58 12.26 -10.99
N MET A 30 -5.33 12.72 -11.04
CA MET A 30 -4.94 13.99 -11.66
C MET A 30 -4.70 13.89 -13.17
N THR A 31 -4.13 12.77 -13.65
CA THR A 31 -3.91 12.51 -15.08
C THR A 31 -5.08 11.74 -15.68
N ARG A 32 -6.32 12.04 -15.25
CA ARG A 32 -7.55 11.47 -15.82
C ARG A 32 -7.81 12.06 -17.22
N ASP A 33 -6.87 11.83 -18.13
CA ASP A 33 -7.04 12.05 -19.55
C ASP A 33 -7.43 10.71 -20.18
N THR A 34 -8.68 10.60 -20.63
CA THR A 34 -9.18 9.60 -21.59
C THR A 34 -9.18 8.12 -21.17
N GLY A 35 -10.34 7.59 -20.77
CA GLY A 35 -10.67 6.15 -20.92
C GLY A 35 -10.75 5.28 -19.66
N LEU A 36 -10.12 5.65 -18.54
CA LEU A 36 -10.15 4.84 -17.31
C LEU A 36 -11.48 5.00 -16.57
N GLY A 37 -12.29 3.94 -16.59
CA GLY A 37 -13.60 3.89 -15.94
C GLY A 37 -13.51 3.90 -14.41
N VAL A 38 -14.65 4.07 -13.75
CA VAL A 38 -14.73 4.03 -12.27
C VAL A 38 -14.35 2.64 -11.73
N ASP A 39 -14.59 1.61 -12.54
CA ASP A 39 -14.24 0.21 -12.33
C ASP A 39 -12.74 -0.04 -12.21
N GLU A 40 -11.90 0.60 -13.04
CA GLU A 40 -10.44 0.45 -12.94
C GLU A 40 -9.85 1.16 -11.72
N LEU A 41 -10.43 2.30 -11.33
CA LEU A 41 -10.07 2.97 -10.08
C LEU A 41 -10.42 2.11 -8.86
N ILE A 42 -11.58 1.46 -8.87
CA ILE A 42 -12.03 0.56 -7.80
C ILE A 42 -11.17 -0.71 -7.76
N ALA A 43 -10.83 -1.29 -8.92
CA ALA A 43 -9.96 -2.46 -9.00
C ALA A 43 -8.54 -2.14 -8.48
N PHE A 44 -7.99 -0.96 -8.82
CA PHE A 44 -6.71 -0.50 -8.33
C PHE A 44 -6.75 -0.25 -6.81
N ALA A 45 -7.73 0.51 -6.33
CA ALA A 45 -7.90 0.80 -4.90
C ALA A 45 -8.14 -0.49 -4.09
N GLY A 46 -8.92 -1.43 -4.62
CA GLY A 46 -9.18 -2.74 -4.03
C GLY A 46 -7.93 -3.61 -3.96
N GLY A 47 -7.12 -3.65 -5.02
CA GLY A 47 -5.84 -4.35 -5.05
C GLY A 47 -4.84 -3.76 -4.05
N ALA A 48 -4.75 -2.43 -3.97
CA ALA A 48 -3.91 -1.75 -3.00
C ALA A 48 -4.36 -2.02 -1.54
N ALA A 49 -5.66 -1.97 -1.27
CA ALA A 49 -6.23 -2.27 0.04
C ALA A 49 -6.01 -3.74 0.43
N LEU A 50 -6.16 -4.68 -0.51
CA LEU A 50 -5.87 -6.09 -0.28
C LEU A 50 -4.38 -6.33 -0.01
N GLY A 51 -3.49 -5.70 -0.76
CA GLY A 51 -2.04 -5.75 -0.51
C GLY A 51 -1.71 -5.28 0.91
N LEU A 52 -2.28 -4.14 1.31
CA LEU A 52 -2.11 -3.59 2.65
C LEU A 52 -2.66 -4.52 3.73
N LEU A 53 -3.84 -5.12 3.52
CA LEU A 53 -4.49 -6.04 4.46
C LEU A 53 -3.76 -7.38 4.57
N VAL A 54 -3.25 -7.92 3.46
CA VAL A 54 -2.41 -9.12 3.46
C VAL A 54 -1.13 -8.85 4.23
N GLU A 55 -0.49 -7.72 3.98
CA GLU A 55 0.72 -7.33 4.68
C GLU A 55 0.44 -7.16 6.19
N PHE A 56 -0.61 -6.43 6.57
CA PHE A 56 -1.03 -6.29 7.98
C PHE A 56 -1.43 -7.63 8.62
N GLY A 57 -2.12 -8.51 7.90
CA GLY A 57 -2.60 -9.82 8.37
C GLY A 57 -1.47 -10.84 8.54
N VAL A 58 -0.54 -10.91 7.59
CA VAL A 58 0.69 -11.71 7.68
C VAL A 58 1.55 -11.19 8.85
N PHE A 59 1.66 -9.88 9.02
CA PHE A 59 2.39 -9.29 10.15
C PHE A 59 1.72 -9.52 11.51
N ARG A 60 0.38 -9.59 11.58
CA ARG A 60 -0.33 -9.96 12.81
C ARG A 60 -0.06 -11.41 13.22
N ARG A 61 0.16 -12.30 12.24
CA ARG A 61 0.47 -13.72 12.49
C ARG A 61 1.93 -13.93 12.89
N SER A 62 2.86 -13.16 12.34
CA SER A 62 4.30 -13.27 12.64
C SER A 62 4.74 -12.66 13.99
N GLY A 63 3.82 -11.98 14.70
CA GLY A 63 4.07 -11.36 16.01
C GLY A 63 3.59 -12.18 17.22
N ARG A 64 3.12 -13.42 17.01
CA ARG A 64 2.96 -14.46 18.04
C ARG A 64 4.04 -15.50 17.85
#